data_AF-A0A939K8T4-F1
#
_entry.id   AF-A0A939K8T4-F1
#
_cell.length_a   1.000
_cell.length_b   1.000
_cell.length_c   1.000
_cell.angle_alpha   90.00
_cell.angle_beta   90.00
_cell.angle_gamma   90.00
#
_symmetry.space_group_name_H-M   'P 1'
#
loop_
_entity.id
_entity.type
_entity.pdbx_description
1 polymer ?
#
loop_
_entity_poly.entity_id
_entity_poly.type
_entity_poly.pdbx_seq_one_letter_code
_entity_poly.pdbx_strand_id
1 'polypeptide(L)'
;MMNKLLLSTSVIATFFWLTTTSAKAERLFIYSPGDDQFLGDVGYNGKSCNENERDCIFNPFGIYGSEFGRFSVFNDFSNYGSSFGRYSVCNQILRQKDAPVLIMDLGRKWEMLDILNIRYQQQTEIGRRLVFRACRDN
;
A
#
# COMPACT_ATOMS: atom_id res chain seq x y z
N MET A 1 -29.54 -71.81 -19.60
CA MET A 1 -29.52 -70.64 -20.51
C MET A 1 -29.08 -69.42 -19.71
N MET A 2 -27.93 -68.85 -20.07
CA MET A 2 -27.31 -67.67 -19.44
C MET A 2 -27.97 -66.39 -19.95
N ASN A 3 -28.48 -65.54 -19.06
CA ASN A 3 -28.74 -64.13 -19.36
C ASN A 3 -27.57 -63.29 -18.86
N LYS A 4 -26.73 -62.84 -19.80
CA LYS A 4 -25.80 -61.73 -19.57
C LYS A 4 -26.60 -60.44 -19.76
N LEU A 5 -26.95 -59.77 -18.66
CA LEU A 5 -27.42 -58.39 -18.72
C LEU A 5 -26.22 -57.47 -18.49
N LEU A 6 -25.78 -56.80 -19.56
CA LEU A 6 -24.73 -55.79 -19.54
C LEU A 6 -25.23 -54.59 -18.72
N LEU A 7 -24.69 -54.38 -17.52
CA LEU A 7 -24.81 -53.10 -16.82
C LEU A 7 -23.86 -52.09 -17.48
N SER A 8 -24.40 -51.40 -18.48
CA SER A 8 -23.94 -50.09 -18.92
C SER A 8 -24.63 -49.04 -18.03
N THR A 9 -23.84 -48.18 -17.38
CA THR A 9 -24.16 -46.88 -16.72
C THR A 9 -23.21 -46.73 -15.54
N SER A 10 -22.51 -45.62 -15.28
CA SER A 10 -22.34 -44.33 -15.93
C SER A 10 -21.06 -43.80 -15.29
N VAL A 11 -20.04 -43.43 -16.07
CA VAL A 11 -18.86 -42.76 -15.50
C VAL A 11 -19.31 -41.38 -15.06
N ILE A 12 -19.56 -41.21 -13.76
CA ILE A 12 -19.83 -39.89 -13.18
C ILE A 12 -18.51 -39.13 -13.25
N ALA A 13 -18.31 -38.39 -14.33
CA ALA A 13 -17.26 -37.39 -14.44
C ALA A 13 -17.60 -36.27 -13.45
N THR A 14 -17.12 -36.38 -12.22
CA THR A 14 -17.17 -35.28 -11.25
C THR A 14 -16.34 -34.13 -11.80
N PHE A 15 -17.01 -33.17 -12.44
CA PHE A 15 -16.43 -31.91 -12.86
C PHE A 15 -16.13 -31.11 -11.60
N PHE A 16 -14.94 -31.33 -11.02
CA PHE A 16 -14.45 -30.57 -9.88
C PHE A 16 -14.24 -29.13 -10.38
N TRP A 17 -15.23 -28.25 -10.13
CA TRP A 17 -15.07 -26.82 -10.37
C TRP A 17 -13.96 -26.34 -9.44
N LEU A 18 -12.74 -26.22 -9.97
CA LEU A 18 -11.69 -25.45 -9.31
C LEU A 18 -12.14 -23.99 -9.33
N THR A 19 -12.79 -23.56 -8.25
CA THR A 19 -12.96 -22.13 -8.00
C THR A 19 -11.57 -21.56 -7.76
N THR A 20 -11.02 -20.86 -8.73
CA THR A 20 -9.81 -20.06 -8.51
C THR A 20 -10.19 -18.91 -7.60
N THR A 21 -9.91 -19.04 -6.31
CA THR A 21 -9.91 -17.88 -5.43
C THR A 21 -8.81 -16.95 -5.91
N SER A 22 -9.18 -15.84 -6.56
CA SER A 22 -8.25 -14.75 -6.82
C SER A 22 -7.74 -14.29 -5.46
N ALA A 23 -6.47 -14.52 -5.17
CA ALA A 23 -5.81 -13.90 -4.03
C ALA A 23 -5.80 -12.40 -4.32
N LYS A 24 -6.72 -11.65 -3.69
CA LYS A 24 -6.72 -10.18 -3.79
C LYS A 24 -5.38 -9.70 -3.24
N ALA A 25 -4.63 -8.97 -4.07
CA ALA A 25 -3.28 -8.54 -3.72
C ALA A 25 -3.31 -7.61 -2.50
N GLU A 26 -2.41 -7.88 -1.55
CA GLU A 26 -2.14 -6.97 -0.45
C GLU A 26 -1.44 -5.75 -1.01
N ARG A 27 -2.08 -4.58 -0.92
CA ARG A 27 -1.51 -3.31 -1.40
C ARG A 27 -1.16 -2.42 -0.23
N LEU A 28 -0.11 -1.64 -0.38
CA LEU A 28 0.44 -0.79 0.66
C LEU A 28 0.34 0.66 0.21
N PHE A 29 -0.25 1.51 1.04
CA PHE A 29 -0.53 2.91 0.73
C PHE A 29 0.01 3.83 1.81
N ILE A 30 0.30 5.07 1.42
CA ILE A 30 0.48 6.18 2.36
C ILE A 30 -0.80 7.00 2.40
N TYR A 31 -1.27 7.32 3.61
CA TYR A 31 -2.46 8.12 3.83
C TYR A 31 -2.22 9.20 4.87
N SER A 32 -2.81 10.38 4.69
CA SER A 32 -2.84 11.44 5.69
C SER A 32 -4.22 11.46 6.37
N PRO A 33 -4.34 10.94 7.61
CA PRO A 33 -5.61 10.93 8.33
C PRO A 33 -6.01 12.33 8.84
N GLY A 34 -5.07 13.27 8.89
CA GLY A 34 -5.32 14.64 9.36
C GLY A 34 -6.24 15.45 8.43
N ASP A 35 -6.24 15.11 7.14
CA ASP A 35 -7.06 15.75 6.10
C ASP A 35 -7.68 14.77 5.10
N ASP A 36 -7.67 13.47 5.41
CA ASP A 36 -8.29 12.43 4.59
C ASP A 36 -7.70 12.34 3.17
N GLN A 37 -6.37 12.52 3.05
CA GLN A 37 -5.68 12.56 1.77
C GLN A 37 -4.90 11.27 1.47
N PHE A 38 -5.14 10.69 0.31
CA PHE A 38 -4.29 9.64 -0.26
C PHE A 38 -2.95 10.23 -0.73
N LEU A 39 -1.83 9.61 -0.34
CA LEU A 39 -0.47 10.09 -0.61
C LEU A 39 0.36 9.15 -1.49
N GLY A 40 -0.25 8.06 -1.99
CA GLY A 40 0.34 7.22 -3.03
C GLY A 40 0.43 5.74 -2.69
N ASP A 41 0.70 4.97 -3.74
CA ASP A 41 0.96 3.54 -3.73
C ASP A 41 2.43 3.26 -3.43
N VAL A 42 2.69 2.45 -2.42
CA VAL A 42 4.02 1.98 -2.05
C VAL A 42 4.36 0.68 -2.80
N GLY A 43 3.35 -0.14 -3.09
CA GLY A 43 3.53 -1.43 -3.74
C GLY A 43 2.55 -2.50 -3.27
N TYR A 44 2.83 -3.75 -3.66
CA TYR A 44 1.95 -4.88 -3.38
C TYR A 44 2.74 -6.19 -3.27
N ASN A 45 2.23 -7.13 -2.46
CA ASN A 45 2.83 -8.45 -2.26
C ASN A 45 4.35 -8.40 -1.98
N GLY A 46 4.79 -7.46 -1.13
CA GLY A 46 6.20 -7.28 -0.77
C GLY A 46 7.10 -6.68 -1.85
N LYS A 47 6.54 -6.21 -2.97
CA LYS A 47 7.27 -5.51 -4.04
C LYS A 47 6.87 -4.04 -4.08
N SER A 48 7.84 -3.18 -4.35
CA SER A 48 7.57 -1.77 -4.65
C SER A 48 6.66 -1.61 -5.86
N CYS A 49 5.84 -0.57 -5.86
CA CYS A 49 5.10 -0.14 -7.03
C CYS A 49 6.05 0.15 -8.20
N ASN A 50 5.55 0.03 -9.43
CA ASN A 50 6.33 0.33 -10.63
C ASN A 50 6.32 1.85 -10.87
N GLU A 51 7.47 2.45 -11.15
CA GLU A 51 7.59 3.90 -11.40
C GLU A 51 6.73 4.42 -12.56
N ASN A 52 6.25 3.55 -13.45
CA ASN A 52 5.33 3.92 -14.53
C ASN A 52 3.86 3.88 -14.10
N GLU A 53 3.56 3.32 -12.94
CA GLU A 53 2.21 3.37 -12.36
C GLU A 53 1.92 4.80 -11.89
N ARG A 54 0.70 5.25 -12.20
CA ARG A 54 0.25 6.64 -11.94
C ARG A 54 0.39 7.04 -10.48
N ASP A 55 0.04 6.12 -9.58
CA ASP A 55 -0.06 6.39 -8.15
C ASP A 55 1.21 6.00 -7.39
N CYS A 56 2.23 5.48 -8.07
CA CYS A 56 3.44 5.00 -7.43
C CYS A 56 4.26 6.14 -6.81
N ILE A 57 4.59 6.02 -5.53
CA ILE A 57 5.44 7.00 -4.83
C ILE A 57 6.89 6.98 -5.33
N PHE A 58 7.28 5.98 -6.11
CA PHE A 58 8.60 5.90 -6.72
C PHE A 58 8.64 6.48 -8.14
N ASN A 59 7.51 6.95 -8.67
CA ASN A 59 7.46 7.69 -9.92
C ASN A 59 7.99 9.13 -9.72
N PRO A 60 9.17 9.49 -10.26
CA PRO A 60 9.77 10.82 -10.01
C PRO A 60 9.05 11.96 -10.74
N PHE A 61 8.14 11.64 -11.66
CA PHE A 61 7.34 12.61 -12.41
C PHE A 61 5.87 12.64 -11.96
N GLY A 62 5.46 11.73 -11.08
CA GLY A 62 4.10 11.61 -10.58
C GLY A 62 3.79 12.56 -9.42
N ILE A 63 2.50 12.86 -9.21
CA ILE A 63 2.07 13.79 -8.15
C ILE A 63 2.33 13.28 -6.72
N TYR A 64 2.57 11.98 -6.55
CA TYR A 64 2.81 11.30 -5.26
C TYR A 64 4.28 10.94 -5.00
N GLY A 65 5.11 10.87 -6.05
CA GLY A 65 6.52 10.46 -5.93
C GLY A 65 7.54 11.54 -6.29
N SER A 66 7.13 12.54 -7.06
CA SER A 66 8.00 13.64 -7.48
C SER A 66 8.37 14.55 -6.31
N GLU A 67 9.58 15.09 -6.33
CA GLU A 67 10.02 16.16 -5.42
C GLU A 67 9.23 17.48 -5.59
N PHE A 68 8.48 17.62 -6.69
CA PHE A 68 7.57 18.74 -6.94
C PHE A 68 6.09 18.33 -6.85
N GLY A 69 5.81 17.06 -6.53
CA GLY A 69 4.47 16.51 -6.49
C GLY A 69 3.66 17.13 -5.35
N ARG A 70 2.43 17.59 -5.63
CA ARG A 70 1.57 18.25 -4.64
C ARG A 70 1.22 17.36 -3.44
N PHE A 71 1.17 16.04 -3.63
CA PHE A 71 0.83 15.06 -2.59
C PHE A 71 2.02 14.19 -2.19
N SER A 72 3.22 14.51 -2.69
CA SER A 72 4.41 13.71 -2.44
C SER A 72 4.96 13.97 -1.05
N VAL A 73 5.16 12.90 -0.29
CA VAL A 73 5.93 12.94 0.97
C VAL A 73 7.41 13.23 0.75
N PHE A 74 7.88 13.20 -0.50
CA PHE A 74 9.25 13.55 -0.90
C PHE A 74 9.38 14.99 -1.42
N ASN A 75 8.30 15.79 -1.37
CA ASN A 75 8.34 17.20 -1.74
C ASN A 75 8.50 18.08 -0.50
N ASP A 76 9.67 18.70 -0.36
CA ASP A 76 10.06 19.56 0.77
C ASP A 76 9.27 20.86 0.90
N PHE A 77 8.45 21.19 -0.10
CA PHE A 77 7.55 22.35 -0.10
C PHE A 77 6.07 21.97 0.06
N SER A 78 5.75 20.68 0.11
CA SER A 78 4.38 20.21 0.27
C SER A 78 3.95 20.15 1.75
N ASN A 79 2.64 20.05 1.98
CA ASN A 79 2.09 19.84 3.32
C ASN A 79 2.53 18.49 3.96
N TYR A 80 3.05 17.55 3.16
CA TYR A 80 3.29 16.15 3.55
C TYR A 80 4.78 15.76 3.61
N GLY A 81 5.66 16.52 2.94
CA GLY A 81 7.12 16.31 2.96
C GLY A 81 7.89 17.41 3.70
N SER A 82 7.44 18.67 3.64
CA SER A 82 8.13 19.81 4.26
C SER A 82 8.31 19.67 5.77
N SER A 83 9.45 20.06 6.35
CA SER A 83 9.63 20.14 7.81
C SER A 83 8.62 21.04 8.53
N PHE A 84 7.99 21.98 7.82
CA PHE A 84 6.93 22.85 8.34
C PHE A 84 5.52 22.43 7.91
N GLY A 85 5.40 21.39 7.08
CA GLY A 85 4.14 20.89 6.55
C GLY A 85 3.22 20.40 7.66
N ARG A 86 1.94 20.79 7.60
CA ARG A 86 0.94 20.49 8.65
C ARG A 86 0.70 19.00 8.85
N TYR A 87 0.92 18.19 7.82
CA TYR A 87 0.71 16.73 7.82
C TYR A 87 1.99 16.00 7.41
N SER A 88 3.14 16.60 7.70
CA SER A 88 4.40 16.13 7.13
C SER A 88 5.06 15.01 7.95
N VAL A 89 5.59 14.02 7.24
CA VAL A 89 6.43 12.97 7.85
C VAL A 89 7.70 13.56 8.48
N CYS A 90 8.13 14.76 8.08
CA CYS A 90 9.34 15.43 8.59
C CYS A 90 9.05 16.52 9.63
N ASN A 91 7.79 16.79 9.97
CA ASN A 91 7.47 17.83 10.93
C ASN A 91 7.70 17.37 12.38
N GLN A 92 8.67 18.01 13.03
CA GLN A 92 9.11 17.73 14.41
C GLN A 92 8.16 18.24 15.50
N ILE A 93 7.09 18.94 15.18
CA ILE A 93 6.06 19.38 16.14
C ILE A 93 4.65 18.89 15.77
N LEU A 94 4.54 17.98 14.81
CA LEU A 94 3.28 17.36 14.41
C LEU A 94 2.59 16.62 15.56
N ARG A 95 1.25 16.54 15.55
CA ARG A 95 0.50 15.66 16.47
C ARG A 95 0.34 14.28 15.86
N GLN A 96 0.40 13.22 16.67
CA GLN A 96 0.32 11.83 16.19
C GLN A 96 -0.88 11.56 15.28
N LYS A 97 -2.06 12.06 15.66
CA LYS A 97 -3.30 11.87 14.89
C LYS A 97 -3.30 12.54 13.50
N ASP A 98 -2.39 13.48 13.27
CA ASP A 98 -2.24 14.23 12.03
C ASP A 98 -1.06 13.69 11.18
N ALA A 99 -0.32 12.70 11.69
CA ALA A 99 0.82 12.09 11.00
C ALA A 99 0.35 11.16 9.87
N PRO A 100 1.02 11.18 8.70
CA PRO A 100 0.78 10.19 7.67
C PRO A 100 1.01 8.77 8.19
N VAL A 101 0.26 7.83 7.65
CA VAL A 101 0.25 6.44 8.08
C VAL A 101 0.47 5.51 6.91
N LEU A 102 1.09 4.39 7.20
CA LEU A 102 1.24 3.29 6.27
C LEU A 102 0.06 2.34 6.46
N ILE A 103 -0.72 2.11 5.41
CA ILE A 103 -1.93 1.28 5.44
C ILE A 103 -1.78 0.12 4.49
N MET A 104 -2.11 -1.08 4.99
CA MET A 104 -2.26 -2.30 4.22
C MET A 104 -3.72 -2.50 3.82
N ASP A 105 -4.01 -2.54 2.53
CA ASP A 105 -5.29 -2.98 1.98
C ASP A 105 -5.24 -4.50 1.74
N LEU A 106 -5.87 -5.25 2.66
CA LEU A 106 -6.10 -6.70 2.57
C LEU A 106 -7.38 -7.02 1.78
N GLY A 107 -7.96 -5.99 1.18
CA GLY A 107 -9.01 -6.07 0.20
C GLY A 107 -10.42 -6.07 0.74
N ARG A 108 -10.64 -6.65 1.91
CA ARG A 108 -11.89 -6.56 2.69
C ARG A 108 -11.72 -5.74 3.98
N LYS A 109 -10.48 -5.38 4.30
CA LYS A 109 -10.08 -4.72 5.53
C LYS A 109 -8.83 -3.89 5.25
N TRP A 110 -8.77 -2.74 5.91
CA TRP A 110 -7.62 -1.86 5.91
C TRP A 110 -6.99 -1.92 7.29
N GLU A 111 -5.67 -2.10 7.34
CA GLU A 111 -4.91 -2.19 8.59
C GLU A 111 -3.82 -1.12 8.60
N MET A 112 -3.80 -0.28 9.64
CA MET A 112 -2.68 0.63 9.87
C MET A 112 -1.50 -0.19 10.37
N LEU A 113 -0.38 -0.11 9.65
CA LEU A 113 0.86 -0.79 10.01
C LEU A 113 1.82 0.12 10.77
N ASP A 114 1.84 1.41 10.41
CA ASP A 114 2.87 2.32 10.87
C ASP A 114 2.40 3.77 10.87
N ILE A 115 3.03 4.57 11.72
CA ILE A 115 2.90 6.02 11.75
C ILE A 115 4.20 6.61 11.20
N LEU A 116 4.09 7.26 10.05
CA LEU A 116 5.23 7.82 9.33
C LEU A 116 5.50 9.23 9.85
N ASN A 117 6.40 9.34 10.82
CA ASN A 117 6.98 10.61 11.23
C ASN A 117 8.38 10.42 11.80
N ILE A 118 9.25 11.40 11.59
CA ILE A 118 10.65 11.39 12.00
C ILE A 118 10.88 11.17 13.50
N ARG A 119 9.89 11.46 14.36
CA ARG A 119 10.03 11.29 15.81
C ARG A 119 9.63 9.91 16.34
N TYR A 120 8.85 9.13 15.58
CA TYR A 120 8.39 7.84 16.08
C TYR A 120 9.47 6.77 15.90
N GLN A 121 9.91 6.20 17.03
CA GLN A 121 11.04 5.27 17.05
C GLN A 121 10.67 3.81 16.69
N GLN A 122 9.39 3.44 16.81
CA GLN A 122 8.92 2.08 16.52
C GLN A 122 8.27 2.01 15.14
N GLN A 123 9.09 2.24 14.11
CA GLN A 123 8.66 2.11 12.73
C GLN A 123 8.95 0.70 12.21
N THR A 124 8.05 0.22 11.35
CA THR A 124 8.34 -0.90 10.46
C THR A 124 9.57 -0.59 9.62
N GLU A 125 10.24 -1.62 9.10
CA GLU A 125 11.44 -1.40 8.28
C GLU A 125 11.15 -0.50 7.07
N ILE A 126 10.03 -0.74 6.40
CA ILE A 126 9.60 0.06 5.25
C ILE A 126 9.24 1.50 5.66
N GLY A 127 8.52 1.68 6.77
CA GLY A 127 8.21 3.02 7.30
C GLY A 127 9.47 3.81 7.63
N ARG A 128 10.44 3.18 8.30
CA ARG A 128 11.75 3.77 8.59
C ARG A 128 12.48 4.20 7.33
N ARG A 129 12.50 3.36 6.28
CA ARG A 129 13.14 3.73 4.99
C ARG A 129 12.42 4.88 4.28
N LEU A 130 11.08 4.89 4.31
CA LEU A 130 10.29 5.96 3.72
C LEU A 130 10.54 7.29 4.41
N VAL A 131 10.49 7.32 5.75
CA VAL A 131 10.77 8.53 6.55
C VAL A 131 12.22 8.98 6.36
N PHE A 132 13.18 8.04 6.37
CA PHE A 132 14.58 8.37 6.11
C PHE A 132 14.78 9.00 4.72
N ARG A 133 14.10 8.49 3.69
CA ARG A 133 14.17 9.07 2.34
C ARG A 133 13.54 10.46 2.27
N ALA A 134 12.39 10.64 2.91
CA ALA A 134 11.63 11.89 2.90
C ALA A 134 12.32 13.02 3.66
N CYS A 135 12.98 12.72 4.79
CA CYS A 135 13.52 13.75 5.68
C CYS A 135 15.03 13.93 5.60
N ARG A 136 15.66 13.41 4.54
CA ARG A 136 17.11 13.28 4.38
C ARG A 136 17.88 14.61 4.46
N ASP A 137 17.21 15.74 4.21
CA ASP A 137 17.80 17.08 4.17
C ASP A 137 17.15 18.08 5.17
N ASN A 138 16.36 17.59 6.15
CA ASN A 138 15.64 18.41 7.15
C ASN A 138 16.23 18.33 8.57
#